data_AF-A0A3B9JF89-F1
#
_entry.id   AF-A0A3B9JF89-F1
#
_cell.length_a   1.000
_cell.length_b   1.000
_cell.length_c   1.000
_cell.angle_alpha   90.00
_cell.angle_beta   90.00
_cell.angle_gamma   90.00
#
_symmetry.space_group_name_H-M   'P 1'
#
loop_
_entity.id
_entity.type
_entity.pdbx_description
1 polymer ?
#
loop_
_entity_poly.entity_id
_entity_poly.type
_entity_poly.pdbx_seq_one_letter_code
_entity_poly.pdbx_strand_id
1 'polypeptide(L)' 'MFDNIISMISGKYDAFTIEESENKVVYTLVSNDRSDFEHIKNRLKERVGNSICINSLDRYEIDVVDELGFNKIVFRKVRY' A
#
# COMPACT_ATOMS: atom_id res chain seq x y z
N MET A 1 -5.23 -10.30 5.64
CA MET A 1 -3.79 -10.51 5.31
C MET A 1 -3.17 -9.23 4.79
N PHE A 2 -3.79 -8.57 3.81
CA PHE A 2 -3.59 -7.13 3.53
C PHE A 2 -3.70 -6.29 4.80
N ASP A 3 -4.75 -6.50 5.58
CA ASP A 3 -4.95 -5.91 6.91
C ASP A 3 -3.74 -6.02 7.85
N ASN A 4 -2.91 -7.06 7.74
CA ASN A 4 -1.76 -7.25 8.61
C ASN A 4 -0.56 -6.40 8.15
N ILE A 5 -0.38 -6.27 6.83
CA ILE A 5 0.59 -5.35 6.23
C ILE A 5 0.16 -3.93 6.55
N ILE A 6 -1.12 -3.62 6.39
CA ILE A 6 -1.69 -2.32 6.66
C ILE A 6 -1.65 -2.00 8.13
N SER A 7 -2.06 -2.87 9.04
CA SER A 7 -1.92 -2.67 10.50
C SER A 7 -0.47 -2.41 10.90
N MET A 8 0.49 -3.12 10.27
CA MET A 8 1.92 -2.95 10.52
C MET A 8 2.49 -1.61 10.04
N ILE A 9 1.88 -1.01 9.02
CA ILE A 9 2.21 0.34 8.55
C ILE A 9 1.39 1.37 9.35
N SER A 10 0.08 1.17 9.44
CA SER A 10 -0.98 2.01 10.01
C SER A 10 -0.89 2.22 11.52
N GLY A 11 -0.13 1.43 12.25
CA GLY A 11 0.08 1.64 13.69
C GLY A 11 0.64 3.02 14.08
N LYS A 12 1.00 3.87 13.11
CA LYS A 12 1.40 5.27 13.28
C LYS A 12 0.58 6.31 12.51
N TYR A 13 -0.34 5.92 11.61
CA TYR A 13 -0.94 6.87 10.66
C TYR A 13 -2.47 6.85 10.76
N ASP A 14 -3.04 8.05 10.86
CA ASP A 14 -4.40 8.30 11.35
C ASP A 14 -5.51 8.05 10.29
N ALA A 15 -5.18 8.00 8.99
CA ALA A 15 -6.20 7.89 7.94
C ALA A 15 -5.72 7.10 6.72
N PHE A 16 -6.29 5.90 6.55
CA PHE A 16 -6.24 5.11 5.32
C PHE A 16 -7.66 4.97 4.77
N THR A 17 -7.88 5.38 3.53
CA THR A 17 -9.06 4.96 2.77
C THR A 17 -8.68 3.73 1.94
N ILE A 18 -9.39 2.63 2.13
CA ILE A 18 -9.17 1.36 1.43
C ILE A 18 -10.21 1.21 0.33
N GLU A 19 -9.78 1.09 -0.92
CA GLU A 19 -10.64 0.72 -2.05
C GLU A 19 -10.23 -0.66 -2.58
N GLU A 20 -11.08 -1.66 -2.39
CA GLU A 20 -10.86 -3.01 -2.89
C GLU A 20 -11.62 -3.24 -4.21
N SER A 21 -10.93 -3.78 -5.20
CA SER A 21 -11.47 -4.23 -6.48
C SER A 21 -10.92 -5.62 -6.79
N GLU A 22 -11.59 -6.37 -7.66
CA GLU A 22 -11.22 -7.78 -7.97
C GLU A 22 -9.74 -7.96 -8.37
N ASN A 23 -9.13 -6.94 -9.00
CA ASN A 23 -7.75 -6.98 -9.49
C ASN A 23 -6.83 -5.92 -8.86
N LYS A 24 -7.30 -5.11 -7.90
CA LYS A 24 -6.45 -4.11 -7.24
C LYS A 24 -6.98 -3.73 -5.87
N VAL A 25 -6.08 -3.36 -4.96
CA VAL A 25 -6.42 -2.74 -3.69
C VAL A 25 -5.69 -1.40 -3.62
N VAL A 26 -6.40 -0.31 -3.34
CA VAL A 26 -5.82 1.03 -3.22
C VAL A 26 -5.93 1.48 -1.78
N TYR A 27 -4.82 1.93 -1.23
CA TYR A 27 -4.73 2.56 0.07
C TYR A 27 -4.38 4.02 -0.12
N THR A 28 -5.35 4.90 0.10
CA THR A 28 -5.09 6.33 0.09
C THR A 28 -4.70 6.75 1.50
N LEU A 29 -3.46 7.22 1.65
CA LEU A 29 -2.98 7.84 2.88
C LEU A 29 -3.35 9.32 2.84
N VAL A 30 -4.17 9.73 3.80
CA VAL A 30 -4.48 11.13 4.02
C VAL A 30 -3.57 11.62 5.14
N SER A 31 -2.31 11.90 4.80
CA SER A 31 -1.36 12.56 5.70
C SER A 31 -1.09 13.98 5.23
N ASN A 32 -1.10 14.92 6.17
CA ASN A 32 -0.75 16.31 5.91
C ASN A 32 0.78 16.52 5.80
N ASP A 33 1.56 15.47 6.09
CA ASP A 33 3.03 15.49 6.10
C ASP A 33 3.62 14.51 5.06
N ARG A 34 4.39 15.05 4.11
CA ARG A 34 4.97 14.29 3.00
C ARG A 34 6.11 13.37 3.42
N SER A 35 6.85 13.69 4.48
CA SER A 35 7.99 12.87 4.92
C SER A 35 7.51 11.53 5.50
N ASP A 36 6.33 11.53 6.10
CA ASP A 36 5.72 10.34 6.68
C ASP A 36 5.41 9.29 5.59
N PHE A 37 5.05 9.73 4.39
CA PHE A 37 4.74 8.83 3.28
C PHE A 37 5.97 8.17 2.66
N GLU A 38 7.08 8.91 2.50
CA GLU A 38 8.33 8.31 2.00
C GLU A 38 8.86 7.25 2.96
N HIS A 39 8.70 7.45 4.26
CA HIS A 39 9.02 6.45 5.28
C HIS A 39 8.20 5.17 5.12
N ILE A 40 6.90 5.29 4.85
CA ILE A 40 6.03 4.14 4.56
C ILE A 40 6.51 3.43 3.30
N LYS A 41 6.71 4.16 2.22
CA LYS A 41 7.15 3.61 0.93
C LYS A 41 8.44 2.82 1.11
N ASN A 42 9.43 3.37 1.82
CA ASN A 42 10.70 2.70 2.09
C ASN A 42 10.51 1.46 2.97
N ARG A 43 9.73 1.54 4.06
CA ARG A 43 9.44 0.36 4.89
C ARG A 43 8.72 -0.75 4.14
N LEU A 44 7.77 -0.37 3.30
CA LEU A 44 7.00 -1.30 2.49
C LEU A 44 7.94 -1.99 1.50
N LYS A 45 8.78 -1.23 0.79
CA LYS A 45 9.80 -1.76 -0.12
C LYS A 45 10.82 -2.66 0.59
N GLU A 46 11.29 -2.29 1.78
CA GLU A 46 12.24 -3.10 2.55
C GLU A 46 11.63 -4.43 2.99
N ARG A 47 10.36 -4.45 3.41
CA ARG A 47 9.72 -5.67 3.93
C ARG A 47 9.15 -6.59 2.87
N VAL A 48 8.49 -6.03 1.87
CA VAL A 48 7.74 -6.80 0.87
C VAL A 48 8.25 -6.59 -0.56
N GLY A 49 9.26 -5.74 -0.76
CA GLY A 49 9.80 -5.46 -2.09
C GLY A 49 8.84 -4.67 -2.98
N ASN A 50 8.97 -4.86 -4.29
CA ASN A 50 8.04 -4.28 -5.28
C ASN A 50 6.79 -5.13 -5.49
N SER A 51 6.74 -6.36 -4.94
CA SER A 51 5.61 -7.26 -5.14
C SER A 51 5.42 -8.19 -3.95
N ILE A 52 4.19 -8.36 -3.52
CA ILE A 52 3.82 -9.25 -2.43
C ILE A 52 2.96 -10.41 -2.94
N CYS A 53 3.24 -11.63 -2.47
CA CYS A 53 2.33 -12.76 -2.67
C CYS A 53 1.37 -12.88 -1.49
N ILE A 54 0.07 -12.90 -1.79
CA ILE A 54 -1.00 -13.08 -0.82
C ILE A 54 -1.69 -14.41 -1.14
N ASN A 55 -1.84 -15.25 -0.12
CA ASN A 55 -2.36 -16.61 -0.23
C ASN A 55 -1.61 -17.53 -1.23
N SER A 56 -0.32 -17.30 -1.49
CA SER A 56 0.54 -18.04 -2.44
C SER A 56 0.12 -18.07 -3.91
N LEU A 57 -1.14 -17.76 -4.23
CA LEU A 57 -1.70 -17.80 -5.58
C LEU A 57 -1.78 -16.41 -6.22
N ASP A 58 -1.91 -15.36 -5.42
CA ASP A 58 -2.12 -14.01 -5.92
C ASP A 58 -0.90 -13.14 -5.65
N ARG A 59 -0.20 -12.76 -6.72
CA ARG A 59 0.89 -11.80 -6.66
C ARG A 59 0.35 -10.40 -6.90
N TYR A 60 0.71 -9.48 -6.03
CA TYR A 60 0.35 -8.06 -6.14
C TYR A 60 1.61 -7.24 -6.31
N GLU A 61 1.70 -6.46 -7.38
CA GLU A 61 2.70 -5.40 -7.50
C GLU A 61 2.26 -4.18 -6.72
N ILE A 62 3.24 -3.51 -6.13
CA ILE A 62 3.04 -2.35 -5.27
C ILE A 62 3.49 -1.13 -6.06
N ASP A 63 2.53 -0.26 -6.34
CA ASP A 63 2.76 1.03 -6.96
C ASP A 63 2.43 2.15 -5.98
N VAL A 64 3.11 3.28 -6.13
CA VAL A 64 2.98 4.42 -5.23
C VAL A 64 2.74 5.66 -6.08
N VAL A 65 1.56 6.22 -5.93
CA VAL A 65 1.07 7.34 -6.73
C VAL A 65 0.88 8.56 -5.82
N ASP A 66 1.58 9.66 -6.11
CA ASP A 66 1.29 10.98 -5.53
C ASP A 66 0.29 11.69 -6.44
N GLU A 67 -0.95 11.88 -5.98
CA GLU A 67 -1.99 12.55 -6.76
C GLU A 67 -2.62 13.65 -5.91
N LEU A 68 -2.45 14.90 -6.33
CA LEU A 68 -3.08 16.09 -5.72
C LEU A 68 -2.80 16.25 -4.22
N GLY A 69 -1.61 15.86 -3.75
CA GLY A 69 -1.23 15.93 -2.34
C GLY A 69 -1.72 14.75 -1.50
N PHE A 70 -2.46 13.82 -2.10
CA PHE A 70 -2.81 12.54 -1.50
C PHE A 70 -1.87 11.47 -2.01
N ASN A 71 -1.21 10.80 -1.08
CA ASN A 71 -0.30 9.73 -1.41
C ASN A 71 -1.05 8.40 -1.37
N LYS A 72 -1.02 7.67 -2.47
CA LYS A 72 -1.76 6.42 -2.67
C LYS A 72 -0.79 5.26 -2.83
N ILE A 73 -1.05 4.15 -2.14
CA ILE A 73 -0.36 2.87 -2.30
C ILE A 73 -1.32 1.93 -3.01
N VAL A 74 -0.97 1.51 -4.23
CA VAL A 74 -1.80 0.67 -5.08
C VAL A 74 -1.19 -0.71 -5.14
N PHE A 75 -1.91 -1.71 -4.69
CA PHE A 75 -1.58 -3.12 -4.85
C PHE A 75 -2.33 -3.67 -6.06
N ARG A 76 -1.65 -3.83 -7.20
CA ARG A 76 -2.26 -4.36 -8.43
C ARG A 76 -1.99 -5.86 -8.54
N LYS A 77 -3.04 -6.66 -8.67
CA LYS A 77 -2.94 -8.10 -8.90
C LYS A 77 -2.31 -8.37 -10.26
N VAL A 78 -1.21 -9.10 -10.28
CA VAL A 78 -0.54 -9.59 -11.48
C VAL A 78 -1.06 -11.00 -11.74
N ARG A 79 -2.01 -11.14 -12.69
CA ARG A 79 -2.41 -12.45 -13.21
C ARG A 79 -1.37 -12.90 -14.24
N TYR A 80 -0.85 -14.12 -14.07
CA TYR A 80 -0.09 -14.84 -15.10
C TYR A 80 -1.03 -15.38 -16.17
#